data_AF-A0A093J472-F1
#
_entry.id   AF-A0A093J472-F1
#
_cell.length_a   1.000
_cell.length_b   1.000
_cell.length_c   1.000
_cell.angle_alpha   90.00
_cell.angle_beta   90.00
_cell.angle_gamma   90.00
#
_symmetry.space_group_name_H-M   'P 1'
#
loop_
_entity.id
_entity.type
_entity.pdbx_description
1 polymer ?
#
loop_
_entity_poly.entity_id
_entity_poly.type
_entity_poly.pdbx_seq_one_letter_code
_entity_poly.pdbx_strand_id
1 'polypeptide(L)'
;LQMMKKLPSRRIILTHLPPHLLPPSILQSKAMVNLVLVWNSKHAAVSYYHFYNNMPVLPSFASWDEYSAFSGIPPYMRGIHRTLYVSSSSAMAWGSYFDHLVEWNKYIDHERIMTISYEELKE
;
A
#
# COMPACT_ATOMS: atom_id res chain seq x y z
N LEU A 1 6.42 18.88 1.40
CA LEU A 1 5.59 19.50 2.46
C LEU A 1 5.39 21.03 2.29
N GLN A 2 6.40 21.83 1.95
CA GLN A 2 6.23 23.30 1.85
C GLN A 2 5.21 23.76 0.80
N MET A 3 5.09 23.04 -0.33
CA MET A 3 4.07 23.34 -1.35
C MET A 3 2.63 23.18 -0.83
N MET A 4 2.41 22.25 0.10
CA MET A 4 1.08 21.98 0.65
C MET A 4 0.56 23.11 1.55
N LYS A 5 1.44 24.02 2.00
CA LYS A 5 1.07 25.23 2.75
C LYS A 5 0.36 26.28 1.89
N LYS A 6 0.52 26.20 0.56
CA LYS A 6 -0.09 27.13 -0.41
C LYS A 6 -1.50 26.70 -0.85
N LEU A 7 -1.93 25.49 -0.48
CA LEU A 7 -3.23 24.95 -0.88
C LEU A 7 -4.35 25.53 0.02
N PRO A 8 -5.53 25.84 -0.56
CA PRO A 8 -6.68 26.32 0.20
C PRO A 8 -7.18 25.28 1.22
N SER A 9 -7.97 25.74 2.20
CA SER A 9 -8.53 24.89 3.25
C SER A 9 -9.54 23.87 2.69
N ARG A 10 -9.72 22.77 3.42
CA ARG A 10 -10.16 21.43 2.94
C ARG A 10 -9.19 20.84 1.90
N ARG A 11 -8.19 20.13 2.40
CA ARG A 11 -7.20 19.41 1.59
C ARG A 11 -7.46 17.91 1.67
N ILE A 12 -7.55 17.26 0.51
CA ILE A 12 -7.53 15.80 0.38
C ILE A 12 -6.16 15.44 -0.17
N ILE A 13 -5.43 14.59 0.53
CA ILE A 13 -4.07 14.19 0.18
C ILE A 13 -4.03 12.68 0.13
N LEU A 14 -3.62 12.14 -1.01
CA LEU A 14 -3.43 10.71 -1.22
C LEU A 14 -1.95 10.37 -1.04
N THR A 15 -1.65 9.30 -0.31
CA THR A 15 -0.28 8.87 -0.05
C THR A 15 -0.20 7.37 0.22
N HIS A 16 0.89 6.75 -0.22
CA HIS A 16 1.27 5.37 0.12
C HIS A 16 2.38 5.33 1.19
N LEU A 17 2.60 6.43 1.90
CA LEU A 17 3.66 6.51 2.90
C LEU A 17 3.27 5.75 4.19
N PRO A 18 4.20 4.98 4.77
CA PRO A 18 4.02 4.39 6.09
C PRO A 18 4.00 5.48 7.17
N PRO A 19 3.42 5.18 8.36
CA PRO A 19 3.19 6.17 9.41
C PRO A 19 4.48 6.84 9.91
N HIS A 20 5.63 6.14 9.90
CA HIS A 20 6.91 6.67 10.34
C HIS A 20 7.51 7.73 9.39
N LEU A 21 7.07 7.80 8.14
CA LEU A 21 7.48 8.84 7.18
C LEU A 21 6.51 10.02 7.14
N LEU A 22 5.36 9.91 7.82
CA LEU A 22 4.39 10.97 7.89
C LEU A 22 4.77 11.99 8.99
N PRO A 23 4.45 13.28 8.80
CA PRO A 23 4.60 14.26 9.87
C PRO A 23 3.83 13.83 11.12
N PRO A 24 4.47 13.75 12.30
CA PRO A 24 3.80 13.38 13.56
C PRO A 24 2.60 14.29 13.88
N SER A 25 2.63 15.51 13.37
CA SER A 25 1.53 16.47 13.49
C SER A 25 0.21 15.98 12.89
N ILE A 26 0.23 15.02 11.96
CA ILE A 26 -1.01 14.49 11.35
C ILE A 26 -1.88 13.86 12.42
N LEU A 27 -1.30 12.98 13.26
CA LEU A 27 -2.02 12.33 14.36
C LEU A 27 -2.37 13.30 15.49
N GLN A 28 -1.64 14.42 15.61
CA GLN A 28 -1.91 15.47 16.61
C GLN A 28 -2.91 16.54 16.13
N SER A 29 -3.17 16.63 14.83
CA SER A 29 -4.12 17.57 14.22
C SER A 29 -5.53 17.00 14.09
N LYS A 30 -6.55 17.84 13.85
CA LYS A 30 -7.92 17.41 13.55
C LYS A 30 -8.10 16.74 12.16
N ALA A 31 -7.01 16.39 11.49
CA ALA A 31 -7.06 15.70 10.21
C ALA A 31 -7.46 14.23 10.42
N MET A 32 -8.39 13.76 9.59
CA MET A 32 -8.71 12.33 9.50
C MET A 32 -7.75 11.67 8.51
N VAL A 33 -7.26 10.49 8.88
CA VAL A 33 -6.47 9.63 8.01
C VAL A 33 -7.33 8.42 7.66
N ASN A 34 -7.72 8.33 6.40
CA ASN A 34 -8.44 7.19 5.87
C ASN A 34 -7.44 6.19 5.31
N LEU A 35 -7.32 5.04 5.95
CA LEU A 35 -6.50 3.93 5.51
C LEU A 35 -7.36 3.03 4.61
N VAL A 36 -7.05 3.04 3.31
CA VAL A 36 -7.73 2.17 2.33
C VAL A 36 -6.99 0.85 2.24
N LEU A 37 -7.66 -0.25 2.59
CA LEU A 37 -7.11 -1.60 2.60
C LEU A 37 -7.72 -2.46 1.48
N VAL A 38 -6.87 -3.22 0.79
CA VAL A 38 -7.31 -4.25 -0.16
C VAL A 38 -7.10 -5.61 0.48
N TRP A 39 -8.15 -6.21 1.05
CA TRP A 39 -8.00 -7.46 1.82
C TRP A 39 -7.66 -8.65 0.93
N ASN A 40 -8.15 -8.66 -0.32
CA ASN A 40 -7.76 -9.67 -1.27
C ASN A 40 -6.38 -9.36 -1.87
N SER A 41 -5.35 -9.87 -1.20
CA SER A 41 -3.95 -9.72 -1.62
C SER A 41 -3.65 -10.28 -3.02
N LYS A 42 -4.46 -11.22 -3.55
CA LYS A 42 -4.35 -11.67 -4.95
C LYS A 42 -4.83 -10.60 -5.93
N HIS A 43 -5.96 -9.96 -5.64
CA HIS A 43 -6.46 -8.85 -6.47
C HIS A 43 -5.50 -7.66 -6.43
N ALA A 44 -4.93 -7.35 -5.26
CA ALA A 44 -3.91 -6.31 -5.12
C ALA A 44 -2.67 -6.61 -5.97
N ALA A 45 -2.16 -7.85 -5.93
CA ALA A 45 -1.00 -8.27 -6.72
C ALA A 45 -1.26 -8.16 -8.23
N VAL A 46 -2.42 -8.61 -8.71
CA VAL A 46 -2.79 -8.54 -10.14
C VAL A 46 -2.93 -7.08 -10.59
N SER A 47 -3.58 -6.24 -9.77
CA SER A 47 -3.68 -4.81 -10.04
C SER A 47 -2.30 -4.15 -10.14
N TYR A 48 -1.39 -4.47 -9.21
CA TYR A 48 -0.03 -3.94 -9.21
C TYR A 48 0.80 -4.40 -10.43
N TYR A 49 0.67 -5.65 -10.87
CA TYR A 49 1.33 -6.12 -12.09
C TYR A 49 0.94 -5.29 -13.31
N HIS A 50 -0.36 -5.06 -13.51
CA HIS A 50 -0.85 -4.23 -14.60
C HIS A 50 -0.42 -2.77 -14.44
N PHE A 51 -0.39 -2.24 -13.21
CA PHE A 51 0.09 -0.89 -12.94
C PHE A 51 1.56 -0.69 -13.33
N TYR A 52 2.45 -1.63 -12.98
CA TYR A 52 3.86 -1.60 -13.38
C TYR A 52 4.03 -1.59 -14.90
N ASN A 53 3.32 -2.48 -15.59
CA ASN A 53 3.41 -2.60 -17.04
C ASN A 53 2.83 -1.39 -17.80
N ASN A 54 1.91 -0.65 -17.17
CA ASN A 54 1.29 0.53 -17.78
C ASN A 54 1.98 1.85 -17.38
N MET A 55 2.89 1.85 -16.41
CA MET A 55 3.56 3.05 -15.93
C MET A 55 4.97 3.17 -16.54
N PRO A 56 5.24 4.12 -17.46
CA PRO A 56 6.52 4.18 -18.18
C PRO A 56 7.77 4.41 -17.32
N VAL A 57 7.59 4.87 -16.07
CA VAL A 57 8.68 5.13 -15.13
C VAL A 57 9.04 3.92 -14.26
N LEU A 58 8.28 2.82 -14.38
CA LEU A 58 8.53 1.58 -13.66
C LEU A 58 9.05 0.50 -14.63
N PRO A 59 9.75 -0.53 -14.11
CA PRO A 59 10.10 -1.69 -14.91
C PRO A 59 8.85 -2.39 -15.46
N SER A 60 8.89 -2.78 -16.73
CA SER A 60 7.89 -3.67 -17.33
C SER A 60 8.36 -5.13 -17.25
N PHE A 61 7.40 -6.04 -17.16
CA PHE A 61 7.62 -7.48 -17.04
C PHE A 61 6.88 -8.19 -18.18
N ALA A 62 7.56 -9.12 -18.86
CA ALA A 62 6.96 -9.86 -19.97
C ALA A 62 6.01 -10.96 -19.49
N SER A 63 6.18 -11.42 -18.24
CA SER A 63 5.35 -12.46 -17.65
C SER A 63 5.08 -12.21 -16.16
N TRP A 64 4.03 -12.87 -15.66
CA TRP A 64 3.70 -12.88 -14.24
C TRP A 64 4.80 -13.51 -13.37
N ASP A 65 5.52 -14.49 -13.91
CA ASP A 65 6.60 -15.17 -13.18
C ASP A 65 7.81 -14.26 -12.97
N GLU A 66 8.19 -13.48 -13.97
CA GLU A 66 9.22 -12.44 -13.84
C GLU A 66 8.83 -11.40 -12.79
N TYR A 67 7.59 -10.91 -12.84
CA TYR A 67 7.07 -9.98 -11.85
C TYR A 67 7.07 -10.57 -10.44
N SER A 68 6.64 -11.82 -10.28
CA SER A 68 6.59 -12.49 -8.97
C SER A 68 8.00 -12.65 -8.39
N ALA A 69 8.98 -13.02 -9.21
CA ALA A 69 10.38 -13.13 -8.79
C ALA A 69 10.96 -11.77 -8.38
N PHE A 70 10.67 -10.71 -9.13
CA PHE A 70 11.11 -9.35 -8.82
C PHE A 70 10.46 -8.79 -7.54
N SER A 71 9.13 -8.88 -7.44
CA SER A 71 8.35 -8.33 -6.33
C SER A 71 8.52 -9.13 -5.03
N GLY A 72 9.05 -10.35 -5.11
CA GLY A 72 9.11 -11.28 -3.98
C GLY A 72 7.74 -11.84 -3.62
N ILE A 73 6.76 -11.78 -4.53
CA ILE A 73 5.44 -12.38 -4.34
C ILE A 73 5.59 -13.90 -4.38
N PRO A 74 5.27 -14.61 -3.30
CA PRO A 74 5.51 -16.05 -3.24
C PRO A 74 4.64 -16.82 -4.25
N PRO A 75 5.19 -17.91 -4.83
CA PRO A 75 4.46 -18.80 -5.74
C PRO A 75 3.09 -19.26 -5.23
N TYR A 76 2.91 -19.41 -3.92
CA TYR A 76 1.68 -19.91 -3.33
C TYR A 76 0.50 -18.92 -3.41
N MET A 77 0.75 -17.62 -3.69
CA MET A 77 -0.32 -16.67 -3.99
C MET A 77 -1.03 -16.98 -5.33
N ARG A 78 -0.46 -17.89 -6.14
CA ARG A 78 -1.10 -18.48 -7.34
C ARG A 78 -2.15 -19.55 -7.04
N GLY A 79 -2.29 -19.97 -5.78
CA GLY A 79 -3.19 -21.06 -5.37
C GLY A 79 -2.45 -22.05 -4.48
N ILE A 80 -2.87 -22.13 -3.21
CA ILE A 80 -2.55 -23.10 -2.14
C ILE A 80 -1.33 -24.03 -2.41
N HIS A 81 -0.19 -23.82 -1.73
CA HIS A 81 0.44 -24.75 -0.77
C HIS A 81 1.84 -24.21 -0.32
N ARG A 82 1.96 -23.98 0.99
CA ARG A 82 3.14 -24.16 1.87
C ARG A 82 4.55 -23.70 1.39
N THR A 83 5.02 -22.55 1.89
CA THR A 83 6.13 -22.40 2.86
C THR A 83 6.61 -20.94 2.91
N LEU A 84 6.73 -20.47 4.14
CA LEU A 84 7.33 -19.25 4.68
C LEU A 84 8.52 -18.69 3.88
N TYR A 85 8.33 -17.59 3.16
CA TYR A 85 9.38 -16.61 2.84
C TYR A 85 8.68 -15.26 2.62
N VAL A 86 8.47 -14.51 3.70
CA VAL A 86 8.20 -13.07 3.60
C VAL A 86 9.57 -12.42 3.55
N SER A 87 10.10 -12.22 2.34
CA SER A 87 11.29 -11.39 2.17
C SER A 87 10.92 -9.98 2.61
N SER A 88 11.62 -9.47 3.63
CA SER A 88 11.51 -8.10 4.17
C SER A 88 11.99 -7.01 3.20
N SER A 89 12.26 -7.37 1.94
CA SER A 89 12.58 -6.46 0.86
C SER A 89 11.77 -6.87 -0.37
N SER A 90 10.55 -6.35 -0.53
CA SER A 90 9.94 -6.33 -1.84
C SER A 90 10.68 -5.28 -2.67
N ALA A 91 11.09 -5.61 -3.89
CA ALA A 91 11.66 -4.62 -4.82
C ALA A 91 10.58 -3.66 -5.37
N MET A 92 9.41 -3.62 -4.72
CA MET A 92 8.28 -2.83 -5.14
C MET A 92 8.45 -1.37 -4.69
N ALA A 93 8.15 -0.45 -5.59
CA ALA A 93 7.77 0.91 -5.26
C ALA A 93 6.82 0.92 -4.05
N TRP A 94 7.17 1.74 -3.05
CA TRP A 94 6.49 1.87 -1.75
C TRP A 94 6.61 0.68 -0.79
N GLY A 95 7.43 -0.31 -1.10
CA GLY A 95 7.82 -1.38 -0.18
C GLY A 95 6.82 -2.52 -0.08
N SER A 96 6.90 -3.29 1.02
CA SER A 96 6.09 -4.48 1.23
C SER A 96 4.70 -4.12 1.71
N TYR A 97 3.67 -4.68 1.06
CA TYR A 97 2.28 -4.52 1.47
C TYR A 97 2.05 -5.00 2.91
N PHE A 98 2.65 -6.12 3.30
CA PHE A 98 2.50 -6.67 4.65
C PHE A 98 3.17 -5.78 5.70
N ASP A 99 4.36 -5.25 5.41
CA ASP A 99 5.05 -4.34 6.34
C ASP A 99 4.24 -3.05 6.50
N HIS A 100 3.67 -2.54 5.40
CA HIS A 100 2.78 -1.38 5.45
C HIS A 100 1.55 -1.66 6.34
N LEU A 101 0.90 -2.82 6.21
CA LEU A 101 -0.21 -3.21 7.08
C LEU A 101 0.21 -3.29 8.56
N VAL A 102 1.33 -3.95 8.86
CA VAL A 102 1.83 -4.11 10.23
C VAL A 102 2.14 -2.76 10.88
N GLU A 103 2.77 -1.84 10.13
CA GLU A 103 3.07 -0.50 10.63
C GLU A 103 1.81 0.30 10.92
N TRP A 104 0.81 0.26 10.04
CA TRP A 104 -0.47 0.96 10.26
C TRP A 104 -1.32 0.30 11.34
N ASN A 105 -1.22 -1.01 11.53
CA ASN A 105 -1.97 -1.74 12.55
C ASN A 105 -1.65 -1.24 13.97
N LYS A 106 -0.46 -0.67 14.19
CA LYS A 106 -0.08 -0.02 15.47
C LYS A 106 -0.96 1.19 15.83
N TYR A 107 -1.66 1.76 14.86
CA TYR A 107 -2.48 2.97 15.00
C TYR A 107 -3.97 2.71 14.71
N ILE A 108 -4.38 1.45 14.54
CA ILE A 108 -5.73 1.08 14.09
C ILE A 108 -6.83 1.60 15.03
N ASP A 109 -6.54 1.65 16.34
CA ASP A 109 -7.47 2.10 17.38
C ASP A 109 -7.42 3.61 17.64
N HIS A 110 -6.59 4.36 16.92
CA HIS A 110 -6.47 5.79 17.13
C HIS A 110 -7.70 6.51 16.56
N GLU A 111 -8.29 7.43 17.32
CA GLU A 111 -9.55 8.16 17.00
C GLU A 111 -9.59 8.88 15.64
N ARG A 112 -8.45 9.02 14.96
CA ARG A 112 -8.28 9.77 13.71
C ARG A 112 -7.90 8.87 12.53
N ILE A 113 -7.73 7.59 12.80
CA ILE A 113 -7.50 6.56 11.78
C ILE A 113 -8.83 5.89 11.52
N MET A 114 -9.27 5.93 10.27
CA MET A 114 -10.43 5.20 9.81
C MET A 114 -9.97 4.18 8.77
N THR A 115 -10.32 2.92 8.99
CA THR A 115 -10.01 1.85 8.03
C THR A 115 -11.20 1.65 7.12
N ILE A 116 -10.95 1.62 5.82
CA ILE A 116 -11.95 1.39 4.79
C ILE A 116 -11.42 0.28 3.89
N SER A 117 -12.20 -0.77 3.65
CA SER A 117 -11.81 -1.77 2.66
C SER A 117 -12.19 -1.34 1.24
N TYR A 118 -11.39 -1.76 0.28
CA TYR A 118 -11.70 -1.58 -1.14
C TYR A 118 -13.00 -2.31 -1.52
N GLU A 119 -13.24 -3.46 -0.90
CA GLU A 119 -14.44 -4.25 -1.10
C GLU A 119 -15.72 -3.51 -0.65
N GLU A 120 -15.70 -2.83 0.50
CA GLU A 120 -16.81 -1.98 0.97
C GLU A 120 -17.06 -0.76 0.06
N LEU A 121 -16.01 -0.23 -0.58
CA LEU A 121 -16.16 0.90 -1.52
C LEU A 121 -16.72 0.50 -2.88
N LYS A 122 -16.69 -0.80 -3.21
CA LYS A 122 -17.17 -1.32 -4.49
C LYS A 122 -18.68 -1.58 -4.47
N GLU A 123 -19.27 -1.75 -3.30
CA GLU A 123 -20.72 -1.87 -3.09
C GLU A 123 -21.41 -0.51 -3.16
#